data_AF-A0A7S3FHK7-F1
#
_entry.id   AF-A0A7S3FHK7-F1
#
_cell.length_a   1.000
_cell.length_b   1.000
_cell.length_c   1.000
_cell.angle_alpha   90.00
_cell.angle_beta   90.00
_cell.angle_gamma   90.00
#
_symmetry.space_group_name_H-M   'P 1'
#
loop_
_entity.id
_entity.type
_entity.pdbx_description
1 polymer ?
#
loop_
_entity_poly.entity_id
_entity_poly.type
_entity_poly.pdbx_seq_one_letter_code
_entity_poly.pdbx_strand_id
1 'polypeptide(L)'
;MRPAEVRKVVKTYDDLLPDRPLAVDYEISTGDPWAHALRADPDGSQDGSQGSAFRFNATPSKGWSTAQPFSTDDFPFSISAPATPLPSWGFWKGSKITSQPPPSPVNCSLAPAQCGGETVLQLVPFGATNIRISVFPWVRNGD
;
A
#
# COMPACT_ATOMS: atom_id res chain seq x y z
N MET A 1 9.42 5.40 -0.86
CA MET A 1 10.23 4.70 0.16
C MET A 1 9.51 3.39 0.45
N ARG A 2 10.19 2.24 0.36
CA ARG A 2 9.54 0.94 0.63
C ARG A 2 9.05 0.94 2.08
N PRO A 3 7.87 0.36 2.38
CA PRO A 3 7.51 0.04 3.75
C PRO A 3 8.66 -0.73 4.41
N ALA A 4 8.86 -0.56 5.72
CA ALA A 4 9.87 -1.30 6.47
C ALA A 4 9.48 -2.78 6.57
N GLU A 5 9.66 -3.51 5.46
CA GLU A 5 9.39 -4.94 5.36
C GLU A 5 10.44 -5.71 6.16
N VAL A 6 9.98 -6.48 7.14
CA VAL A 6 10.78 -7.50 7.81
C VAL A 6 10.46 -8.84 7.17
N ARG A 7 11.47 -9.47 6.59
CA ARG A 7 11.36 -10.80 5.96
C ARG A 7 12.05 -11.84 6.83
N LYS A 8 11.36 -12.94 7.06
CA LYS A 8 11.87 -14.10 7.77
C LYS A 8 11.71 -15.33 6.90
N VAL A 9 12.79 -16.04 6.60
CA VAL A 9 12.71 -17.34 5.92
C VAL A 9 12.00 -18.32 6.86
N VAL A 10 10.92 -18.92 6.38
CA VAL A 10 10.13 -19.93 7.12
C VAL A 10 10.47 -21.33 6.63
N LYS A 11 10.79 -21.47 5.34
CA LYS A 11 11.08 -22.76 4.72
C LYS A 11 12.03 -22.60 3.55
N THR A 12 13.02 -23.48 3.45
CA THR A 12 13.84 -23.65 2.26
C THR A 12 13.46 -24.95 1.55
N TYR A 13 13.83 -25.07 0.29
CA TYR A 13 13.46 -26.19 -0.58
C TYR A 13 14.67 -26.91 -1.16
N ASP A 14 15.85 -26.76 -0.54
CA ASP A 14 17.12 -27.25 -1.07
C ASP A 14 17.09 -28.77 -1.36
N ASP A 15 16.44 -29.54 -0.49
CA ASP A 15 16.29 -31.00 -0.63
C ASP A 15 15.24 -31.43 -1.67
N LEU A 16 14.25 -30.58 -1.93
CA LEU A 16 13.10 -30.91 -2.81
C LEU A 16 13.28 -30.36 -4.22
N LEU A 17 14.01 -29.26 -4.35
CA LEU A 17 14.21 -28.50 -5.58
C LEU A 17 15.69 -28.11 -5.68
N PRO A 18 16.61 -29.08 -5.82
CA PRO A 18 18.06 -28.81 -5.85
C PRO A 18 18.47 -27.87 -7.00
N ASP A 19 17.72 -27.87 -8.11
CA ASP A 19 17.94 -26.95 -9.25
C ASP A 19 17.37 -25.54 -9.02
N ARG A 20 16.73 -25.28 -7.87
CA ARG A 20 16.17 -23.99 -7.48
C ARG A 20 16.62 -23.60 -6.08
N PRO A 21 17.93 -23.38 -5.86
CA PRO A 21 18.48 -23.05 -4.53
C PRO A 21 18.00 -21.71 -3.96
N LEU A 22 17.25 -20.92 -4.75
CA LEU A 22 16.64 -19.66 -4.33
C LEU A 22 15.16 -19.80 -3.96
N ALA A 23 14.57 -21.01 -4.08
CA ALA A 23 13.20 -21.26 -3.68
C ALA A 23 13.12 -21.31 -2.15
N VAL A 24 12.46 -20.30 -1.57
CA VAL A 24 12.23 -20.18 -0.13
C VAL A 24 10.87 -19.53 0.13
N ASP A 25 10.22 -19.92 1.23
CA ASP A 25 9.03 -19.23 1.72
C ASP A 25 9.44 -18.17 2.73
N TYR A 26 8.91 -16.96 2.55
CA TYR A 26 9.09 -15.85 3.49
C TYR A 26 7.81 -15.57 4.26
N GLU A 27 7.93 -15.39 5.57
CA GLU A 27 7.00 -14.60 6.35
C GLU A 27 7.40 -13.14 6.21
N ILE A 28 6.44 -12.30 5.82
CA ILE A 28 6.66 -10.88 5.58
C ILE A 28 5.75 -10.10 6.50
N SER A 29 6.36 -9.22 7.29
CA SER A 29 5.67 -8.32 8.20
C SER A 29 6.13 -6.89 7.96
N THR A 30 5.31 -5.93 8.38
CA THR A 30 5.68 -4.51 8.42
C THR A 30 5.15 -3.91 9.71
N GLY A 31 5.93 -3.00 10.30
CA GLY A 31 5.48 -2.16 11.41
C GLY A 31 4.66 -0.96 10.95
N ASP A 32 4.64 -0.70 9.63
CA ASP A 32 3.94 0.45 9.08
C ASP A 32 2.42 0.26 9.20
N PRO A 33 1.68 1.31 9.60
CA PRO A 33 0.24 1.25 9.55
C PRO A 33 -0.19 1.01 8.10
N TRP A 34 -1.14 0.11 7.88
CA TRP A 34 -1.68 -0.15 6.53
C TRP A 34 -3.03 0.55 6.34
N ALA A 35 -3.78 0.76 7.42
CA ALA A 35 -5.12 1.30 7.41
C ALA A 35 -5.09 2.81 7.19
N HIS A 36 -5.47 3.23 5.99
CA HIS A 36 -5.52 4.62 5.57
C HIS A 36 -6.79 4.89 4.78
N ALA A 37 -7.28 6.13 4.80
CA ALA A 37 -8.23 6.64 3.83
C ALA A 37 -7.51 7.54 2.82
N LEU A 38 -7.80 7.36 1.54
CA LEU A 38 -7.27 8.23 0.49
C LEU A 38 -7.97 9.58 0.53
N ARG A 39 -7.23 10.63 0.30
CA ARG A 39 -7.78 11.98 0.23
C ARG A 39 -8.22 12.27 -1.19
N ALA A 40 -9.52 12.47 -1.38
CA ALA A 40 -10.09 12.80 -2.68
C ALA A 40 -10.16 14.32 -2.83
N ASP A 41 -9.72 14.83 -3.97
CA ASP A 41 -9.98 16.21 -4.35
C ASP A 41 -11.48 16.43 -4.58
N PRO A 42 -12.11 17.38 -3.86
CA PRO A 42 -13.55 17.58 -3.89
C PRO A 42 -14.05 18.12 -5.25
N ASP A 43 -13.17 18.71 -6.05
CA ASP A 43 -13.47 19.27 -7.37
C ASP A 43 -12.96 18.41 -8.53
N GLY A 44 -12.29 17.29 -8.24
CA GLY A 44 -11.67 16.44 -9.25
C GLY A 44 -10.57 17.15 -10.05
N SER A 45 -10.02 18.26 -9.55
CA SER A 45 -8.95 18.98 -10.24
C SER A 45 -7.70 18.09 -10.33
N GLN A 46 -7.39 17.66 -11.54
CA GLN A 46 -6.16 16.91 -11.84
C GLN A 46 -4.99 17.86 -12.15
N ASP A 47 -5.09 19.14 -11.78
CA ASP A 47 -4.14 20.17 -12.25
C ASP A 47 -2.74 20.04 -11.66
N GLY A 48 -2.54 19.09 -10.73
CA GLY A 48 -1.24 18.76 -10.14
C GLY A 48 -0.68 19.87 -9.26
N SER A 49 -1.47 20.93 -9.00
CA SER A 49 -1.12 21.97 -8.03
C SER A 49 -1.00 21.34 -6.64
N GLN A 50 0.00 21.78 -5.89
CA GLN A 50 0.58 21.01 -4.78
C GLN A 50 -0.40 20.85 -3.61
N GLY A 51 -0.71 19.59 -3.25
CA GLY A 51 -1.23 19.24 -1.91
C GLY A 51 -2.25 18.10 -1.88
N SER A 52 -3.05 17.93 -2.93
CA SER A 52 -4.26 17.10 -2.85
C SER A 52 -4.47 16.11 -4.00
N ALA A 53 -3.78 16.29 -5.12
CA ALA A 53 -3.94 15.41 -6.29
C ALA A 53 -3.04 14.16 -6.23
N PHE A 54 -3.59 13.02 -6.66
CA PHE A 54 -2.81 11.81 -6.95
C PHE A 54 -1.74 12.10 -8.01
N ARG A 55 -0.50 11.69 -7.77
CA ARG A 55 0.60 11.86 -8.74
C ARG A 55 1.04 10.52 -9.30
N PHE A 56 1.02 10.43 -10.63
CA PHE A 56 1.36 9.23 -11.39
C PHE A 56 2.82 9.31 -11.80
N ASN A 57 3.65 8.40 -11.29
CA ASN A 57 5.08 8.36 -11.55
C ASN A 57 5.40 7.11 -12.36
N ALA A 58 5.85 7.27 -13.59
CA ALA A 58 6.43 6.19 -14.39
C ALA A 58 7.95 6.19 -14.22
N THR A 59 8.56 5.02 -14.06
CA THR A 59 10.01 4.89 -13.95
C THR A 59 10.45 3.66 -14.74
N PRO A 60 11.46 3.75 -15.61
CA PRO A 60 12.00 2.55 -16.26
C PRO A 60 12.48 1.55 -15.19
N SER A 61 11.92 0.35 -15.16
CA SER A 61 12.36 -0.69 -14.23
C SER A 61 13.71 -1.20 -14.70
N LYS A 62 14.79 -0.82 -14.00
CA LYS A 62 16.17 -1.15 -14.39
C LYS A 62 16.43 -2.66 -14.45
N GLY A 63 15.67 -3.45 -13.70
CA GLY A 63 15.75 -4.91 -13.65
C GLY A 63 14.75 -5.66 -14.53
N TRP A 64 13.97 -4.97 -15.37
CA TRP A 64 13.01 -5.64 -16.24
C TRP A 64 13.71 -6.46 -17.33
N SER A 65 13.34 -7.73 -17.44
CA SER A 65 13.71 -8.60 -18.56
C SER A 65 12.58 -9.56 -18.85
N THR A 66 12.62 -10.26 -20.00
CA THR A 66 11.65 -11.33 -20.30
C THR A 66 11.69 -12.47 -19.29
N ALA A 67 12.84 -12.69 -18.63
CA ALA A 67 12.99 -13.67 -17.55
C ALA A 67 12.51 -13.15 -16.18
N GLN A 68 12.42 -11.82 -16.01
CA GLN A 68 12.01 -11.17 -14.78
C GLN A 68 11.13 -9.94 -15.11
N PRO A 69 9.84 -10.15 -15.43
CA PRO A 69 8.96 -9.09 -15.90
C PRO A 69 8.56 -8.09 -14.80
N PHE A 70 8.85 -8.39 -13.53
CA PHE A 70 8.57 -7.51 -12.41
C PHE A 70 9.78 -7.47 -11.47
N SER A 71 10.38 -6.29 -11.31
CA SER A 71 11.33 -6.03 -10.23
C SER A 71 10.54 -5.80 -8.94
N THR A 72 10.97 -6.41 -7.84
CA THR A 72 10.44 -6.16 -6.50
C THR A 72 11.01 -4.90 -5.86
N ASP A 73 12.00 -4.28 -6.50
CA ASP A 73 12.75 -3.14 -5.94
C ASP A 73 12.58 -1.86 -6.77
N ASP A 74 12.38 -2.00 -8.09
CA ASP A 74 12.17 -0.90 -9.03
C ASP A 74 10.80 -1.03 -9.70
N PHE A 75 9.78 -0.43 -9.08
CA PHE A 75 8.42 -0.46 -9.62
C PHE A 75 8.35 0.36 -10.93
N PRO A 76 7.85 -0.21 -12.04
CA PRO A 76 7.79 0.50 -13.32
C PRO A 76 6.82 1.69 -13.28
N PHE A 77 5.93 1.70 -12.30
CA PHE A 77 4.92 2.70 -12.10
C PHE A 77 4.57 2.79 -10.60
N SER A 78 4.27 3.98 -10.10
CA SER A 78 3.72 4.19 -8.76
C SER A 78 2.82 5.43 -8.71
N ILE A 79 1.92 5.48 -7.73
CA ILE A 79 1.04 6.62 -7.48
C ILE A 79 1.39 7.19 -6.11
N SER A 80 1.80 8.46 -6.03
CA SER A 80 1.83 9.19 -4.76
C SER A 80 0.42 9.64 -4.44
N ALA A 81 -0.15 9.12 -3.36
CA ALA A 81 -1.53 9.33 -2.97
C ALA A 81 -1.57 10.04 -1.60
N PRO A 82 -2.15 11.25 -1.51
CA PRO A 82 -2.40 11.86 -0.21
C PRO A 82 -3.43 11.02 0.56
N ALA A 83 -3.20 10.86 1.86
CA ALA A 83 -4.00 9.98 2.71
C ALA A 83 -4.00 10.46 4.16
N THR A 84 -4.88 9.87 4.96
CA THR A 84 -4.86 9.96 6.42
C THR A 84 -4.89 8.55 7.02
N PRO A 85 -4.12 8.25 8.08
CA PRO A 85 -4.29 7.01 8.84
C PRO A 85 -5.72 6.88 9.37
N LEU A 86 -6.24 5.66 9.38
CA LEU A 86 -7.59 5.35 9.82
C LEU A 86 -7.54 4.25 10.89
N PRO A 87 -7.15 4.56 12.16
CA PRO A 87 -6.97 3.56 13.20
C PRO A 87 -8.24 2.76 13.54
N SER A 88 -9.41 3.30 13.20
CA SER A 88 -10.71 2.62 13.35
C SER A 88 -10.89 1.48 12.35
N TRP A 89 -10.15 1.48 11.24
CA TRP A 89 -10.11 0.39 10.27
C TRP A 89 -8.89 -0.50 10.54
N GLY A 90 -9.13 -1.80 10.67
CA GLY A 90 -8.09 -2.72 11.08
C GLY A 90 -8.51 -4.16 10.89
N PHE A 91 -7.92 -5.07 11.66
CA PHE A 91 -8.30 -6.48 11.60
C PHE A 91 -9.63 -6.74 12.30
N TRP A 92 -10.39 -7.68 11.75
CA TRP A 92 -11.69 -8.05 12.29
C TRP A 92 -11.51 -8.71 13.66
N LYS A 93 -12.02 -8.07 14.71
CA LYS A 93 -12.07 -8.59 16.10
C LYS A 93 -10.77 -9.25 16.59
N GLY A 94 -9.62 -8.58 16.35
CA GLY A 94 -8.31 -9.09 16.78
C GLY A 94 -7.78 -10.29 16.00
N SER A 95 -8.44 -10.67 14.90
CA SER A 95 -7.94 -11.68 13.96
C SER A 95 -6.81 -11.13 13.07
N LYS A 96 -6.41 -11.91 12.06
CA LYS A 96 -5.51 -11.47 10.97
C LYS A 96 -6.26 -11.22 9.66
N ILE A 97 -7.60 -11.22 9.71
CA ILE A 97 -8.46 -10.95 8.55
C ILE A 97 -8.75 -9.45 8.54
N THR A 98 -8.55 -8.79 7.40
CA THR A 98 -8.88 -7.37 7.26
C THR A 98 -10.38 -7.17 7.44
N SER A 99 -10.78 -6.18 8.24
CA SER A 99 -12.18 -5.79 8.36
C SER A 99 -12.66 -5.15 7.06
N GLN A 100 -13.98 -5.17 6.85
CA GLN A 100 -14.59 -4.39 5.79
C GLN A 100 -14.16 -2.90 5.92
N PRO A 101 -13.75 -2.25 4.81
CA PRO A 101 -13.50 -0.83 4.82
C PRO A 101 -14.73 -0.05 5.31
N PRO A 102 -14.57 1.03 6.07
CA PRO A 102 -15.68 1.88 6.44
C PRO A 102 -16.33 2.51 5.19
N PRO A 103 -17.62 2.89 5.27
CA PRO A 103 -18.27 3.61 4.19
C PRO A 103 -17.55 4.92 3.87
N SER A 104 -17.41 5.20 2.58
CA SER A 104 -16.88 6.49 2.11
C SER A 104 -18.00 7.48 1.78
N PRO A 105 -17.78 8.80 1.98
CA PRO A 105 -16.61 9.40 2.61
C PRO A 105 -16.56 9.12 4.12
N VAL A 106 -15.35 8.91 4.63
CA VAL A 106 -15.09 8.95 6.06
C VAL A 106 -15.13 10.42 6.48
N ASN A 107 -15.98 10.76 7.45
CA ASN A 107 -16.11 12.12 7.97
C ASN A 107 -15.18 12.29 9.17
N CYS A 108 -14.02 12.93 8.93
CA CYS A 108 -13.03 13.15 9.98
C CYS A 108 -13.42 14.28 10.95
N SER A 109 -14.24 15.25 10.54
CA SER A 109 -14.67 16.36 11.42
C SER A 109 -15.59 15.88 12.55
N LEU A 110 -16.48 14.92 12.26
CA LEU A 110 -17.42 14.38 13.24
C LEU A 110 -16.76 13.40 14.22
N ALA A 111 -15.67 12.76 13.80
CA ALA A 111 -14.93 11.83 14.63
C ALA A 111 -13.40 11.98 14.45
N PRO A 112 -12.80 13.08 14.95
CA PRO A 112 -11.38 13.36 14.74
C PRO A 112 -10.45 12.26 15.26
N ALA A 113 -10.85 11.58 16.35
CA ALA A 113 -10.10 10.45 16.91
C ALA A 113 -10.03 9.23 15.98
N GLN A 114 -10.85 9.19 14.91
CA GLN A 114 -10.82 8.13 13.91
C GLN A 114 -9.83 8.42 12.78
N CYS A 115 -9.35 9.66 12.63
CA CYS A 115 -8.44 10.04 11.55
C CYS A 115 -7.10 10.53 12.10
N GLY A 116 -6.00 10.15 11.45
CA GLY A 116 -4.67 10.62 11.78
C GLY A 116 -4.31 11.93 11.06
N GLY A 117 -3.07 12.38 11.27
CA GLY A 117 -2.49 13.48 10.49
C GLY A 117 -2.30 13.11 9.01
N GLU A 118 -2.08 14.12 8.18
CA GLU A 118 -1.82 13.93 6.75
C GLU A 118 -0.55 13.13 6.48
N THR A 119 -0.62 12.25 5.48
CA THR A 119 0.51 11.48 4.99
C THR A 119 0.42 11.26 3.48
N VAL A 120 1.51 10.80 2.87
CA VAL A 120 1.56 10.44 1.45
C VAL A 120 1.92 8.98 1.32
N LEU A 121 1.03 8.20 0.70
CA LEU A 121 1.27 6.80 0.38
C LEU A 121 1.90 6.67 -1.00
N GLN A 122 2.75 5.67 -1.16
CA GLN A 122 3.21 5.22 -2.47
C GLN A 122 2.45 3.94 -2.84
N LEU A 123 1.46 4.05 -3.72
CA LEU A 123 0.73 2.91 -4.26
C LEU A 123 1.48 2.35 -5.45
N VAL A 124 1.53 1.03 -5.58
CA VAL A 124 2.30 0.33 -6.62
C VAL A 124 1.45 -0.77 -7.25
N PRO A 125 1.75 -1.19 -8.49
CA PRO A 125 0.98 -2.22 -9.17
C PRO A 125 0.84 -3.51 -8.36
N PHE A 126 -0.28 -4.19 -8.59
CA PHE A 126 -0.50 -5.52 -8.06
C PHE A 126 0.63 -6.46 -8.48
N GLY A 127 1.19 -7.20 -7.53
CA GLY A 127 2.31 -8.12 -7.75
C GLY A 127 3.69 -7.51 -7.49
N ALA A 128 3.80 -6.19 -7.31
CA ALA A 128 5.05 -5.55 -6.90
C ALA A 128 5.32 -5.69 -5.39
N THR A 129 4.27 -5.92 -4.59
CA THR A 129 4.37 -6.14 -3.14
C THR A 129 3.53 -7.35 -2.71
N ASN A 130 3.80 -7.84 -1.50
CA ASN A 130 3.11 -8.99 -0.91
C ASN A 130 1.79 -8.60 -0.21
N ILE A 131 1.62 -7.32 0.13
CA ILE A 131 0.36 -6.80 0.69
C ILE A 131 -0.58 -6.43 -0.44
N ARG A 132 -1.82 -6.91 -0.36
CA ARG A 132 -2.86 -6.69 -1.37
C ARG A 132 -4.04 -5.97 -0.73
N ILE A 133 -4.28 -4.74 -1.17
CA ILE A 133 -5.46 -3.95 -0.81
C ILE A 133 -6.21 -3.64 -2.10
N SER A 134 -7.44 -4.14 -2.22
CA SER A 134 -8.27 -3.95 -3.41
C SER A 134 -9.05 -2.64 -3.40
N VAL A 135 -9.33 -2.11 -2.20
CA VAL A 135 -10.15 -0.93 -1.99
C VAL A 135 -9.64 -0.12 -0.80
N PHE A 136 -9.65 1.20 -0.96
CA PHE A 136 -9.42 2.13 0.14
C PHE A 136 -10.68 2.97 0.35
N PRO A 137 -11.06 3.27 1.61
CA PRO A 137 -12.01 4.33 1.88
C PRO A 137 -11.41 5.68 1.50
N TRP A 138 -12.24 6.72 1.38
CA TRP A 138 -11.76 8.06 1.06
C TRP A 138 -12.33 9.14 2.00
N VAL A 139 -11.60 10.25 2.15
CA VAL A 139 -11.96 11.45 2.92
C VAL A 139 -12.04 12.66 1.99
N ARG A 140 -12.86 13.66 2.34
CA ARG A 140 -12.91 14.96 1.62
C ARG A 140 -11.82 15.90 2.10
N ASN A 141 -11.34 16.78 1.22
CA ASN A 141 -10.58 17.96 1.65
C ASN A 141 -11.48 18.93 2.41
N GLY A 142 -11.04 19.37 3.58
CA GLY A 142 -11.75 20.34 4.41
C GLY A 142 -12.66 19.75 5.49
N ASP A 143 -12.69 18.41 5.63
CA ASP A 143 -13.19 17.74 6.84
C ASP A 143 -12.10 17.66 7.93
#